data_AF-A0A2I0TPZ7-F1
#
_entry.id   AF-A0A2I0TPZ7-F1
#
_cell.length_a   1.000
_cell.length_b   1.000
_cell.length_c   1.000
_cell.angle_alpha   90.00
_cell.angle_beta   90.00
_cell.angle_gamma   90.00
#
_symmetry.space_group_name_H-M   'P 1'
#
loop_
_entity.id
_entity.type
_entity.pdbx_description
1 polymer ?
#
loop_
_entity_poly.entity_id
_entity_poly.type
_entity_poly.pdbx_seq_one_letter_code
_entity_poly.pdbx_strand_id
1 'polypeptide(L)'
;MEVREEGVQSSVAVGTPDYISPEILQAMEDGKGKYGPECDWWSLGVCMYEMLYGETPFYAESLVETYGKIMNHKETMPPPSHTAFSGHHLPFVGFTYTSSCVLSDRSCLRLTAGPPSMDLDASIQRTLEDSLATEAYERRIRRLEQEKLELSRKLQESTQTVQALQYSTVDGPITASKDLEIKSLKEEIEKLKKQVTDSGQLEQQLEEASTARRELDDASRQIKAFEKQVRTLKQEREDLNKELAESSDRLKSQAKELKDAHSQRKLAMQEFSEMNERLTDLHSQKQKLARQLRDKEEEMEVVMQKVESLRQELRRTERLKKELEVQAEAAAAEASKDRKLRERSEQYSKQLESEVEGLKQKQVGRSPGVSSIEHQQEITKLKADLEKKSVFYEEELSKREIMHANEIKSLKKELRDAESQQLALKKEIMILKDKLEKTRRENQSEREEFETEFKQKYEREKLLLTEENKKLSNELDKLTTMFERLSMNNRQLEEEMRDLADKKESVAHWEAQITEIIQW
;
A
#
# COMPACT_ATOMS: atom_id res chain seq x y z
N MET A 1 -11.74 42.16 -18.30
CA MET A 1 -10.91 41.34 -17.39
C MET A 1 -10.86 39.97 -18.06
N GLU A 2 -9.76 39.66 -18.74
CA GLU A 2 -9.58 38.37 -19.43
C GLU A 2 -9.56 37.26 -18.38
N VAL A 3 -10.55 36.37 -18.45
CA VAL A 3 -10.58 35.13 -17.69
C VAL A 3 -9.59 34.19 -18.36
N ARG A 4 -8.45 33.93 -17.71
CA ARG A 4 -7.52 32.90 -18.18
C ARG A 4 -8.17 31.54 -17.93
N GLU A 5 -8.43 30.80 -19.00
CA GLU A 5 -8.82 29.38 -18.96
C GLU A 5 -7.70 28.56 -18.30
N GLU A 6 -7.98 28.01 -17.12
CA GLU A 6 -7.09 27.06 -16.44
C GLU A 6 -7.20 25.68 -17.10
N GLY A 7 -6.48 25.48 -18.20
CA GLY A 7 -6.21 24.14 -18.74
C GLY A 7 -5.02 23.50 -18.01
N VAL A 8 -5.13 22.22 -17.66
CA VAL A 8 -4.02 21.46 -17.06
C VAL A 8 -3.04 21.08 -18.17
N GLN A 9 -1.75 21.34 -17.96
CA GLN A 9 -0.69 20.95 -18.90
C GLN A 9 0.08 19.74 -18.36
N SER A 10 -0.11 18.57 -18.97
CA SER A 10 0.57 17.33 -18.58
C SER A 10 1.09 16.56 -19.80
N SER A 11 2.30 16.03 -19.70
CA SER A 11 2.97 15.25 -20.75
C SER A 11 2.97 13.74 -20.49
N VAL A 12 2.23 13.26 -19.48
CA VAL A 12 2.22 11.86 -19.04
C VAL A 12 0.79 11.34 -18.98
N ALA A 13 0.55 10.17 -19.58
CA ALA A 13 -0.68 9.43 -19.45
C ALA A 13 -0.79 8.82 -18.05
N VAL A 14 -1.72 9.33 -17.27
CA VAL A 14 -2.13 8.71 -16.00
C VAL A 14 -3.62 8.43 -16.08
N GLY A 15 -3.99 7.16 -15.99
CA GLY A 15 -5.38 6.71 -16.09
C GLY A 15 -5.48 5.24 -16.48
N THR A 16 -6.58 4.60 -16.12
CA THR A 16 -6.94 3.28 -16.63
C THR A 16 -7.35 3.44 -18.11
N PRO A 17 -6.72 2.72 -19.05
CA PRO A 17 -6.86 2.93 -20.50
C PRO A 17 -8.31 3.09 -21.01
N ASP A 18 -9.25 2.31 -20.47
CA ASP A 18 -10.65 2.30 -20.87
C ASP A 18 -11.44 3.60 -20.58
N TYR A 19 -10.95 4.44 -19.66
CA TYR A 19 -11.66 5.62 -19.15
C TYR A 19 -11.07 6.94 -19.65
N ILE A 20 -9.99 6.88 -20.42
CA ILE A 20 -9.26 8.05 -20.91
C ILE A 20 -10.04 8.70 -22.05
N SER A 21 -10.09 10.04 -22.04
CA SER A 21 -10.75 10.82 -23.07
C SER A 21 -9.91 10.98 -24.34
N PRO A 22 -10.54 11.15 -25.52
CA PRO A 22 -9.82 11.27 -26.79
C PRO A 22 -8.94 12.52 -26.84
N GLU A 23 -9.33 13.62 -26.19
CA GLU A 23 -8.49 14.82 -26.09
C GLU A 23 -7.23 14.60 -25.23
N ILE A 24 -7.28 13.74 -24.21
CA ILE A 24 -6.10 13.34 -23.43
C ILE A 24 -5.16 12.50 -24.33
N LEU A 25 -5.70 11.57 -25.13
CA LEU A 25 -4.90 10.76 -26.06
C LEU A 25 -4.26 11.62 -27.17
N GLN A 26 -5.01 12.57 -27.75
CA GLN A 26 -4.49 13.51 -28.76
C GLN A 26 -3.44 14.46 -28.18
N ALA A 27 -3.65 14.95 -26.96
CA ALA A 27 -2.70 15.83 -26.29
C ALA A 27 -1.33 15.15 -26.06
N MET A 28 -1.30 13.82 -25.94
CA MET A 28 -0.08 13.02 -25.86
C MET A 28 0.61 12.84 -27.21
N GLU A 29 -0.15 12.60 -28.27
CA GLU A 29 0.38 12.39 -29.63
C GLU A 29 1.01 13.67 -30.19
N ASP A 30 0.38 14.82 -29.96
CA ASP A 30 0.82 16.12 -30.47
C ASP A 30 1.86 16.83 -29.60
N GLY A 31 2.19 16.28 -28.41
CA GLY A 31 3.12 16.87 -27.45
C GLY A 31 2.68 18.24 -26.88
N LYS A 32 1.42 18.64 -27.14
CA LYS A 32 0.85 19.94 -26.76
C LYS A 32 -0.10 19.88 -25.56
N GLY A 33 -0.31 18.70 -24.98
CA GLY A 33 -0.51 18.46 -23.54
C GLY A 33 -1.58 19.26 -22.79
N LYS A 34 -2.56 19.90 -23.44
CA LYS A 34 -3.59 20.71 -22.76
C LYS A 34 -4.96 20.06 -22.90
N TYR A 35 -5.59 19.79 -21.78
CA TYR A 35 -6.98 19.37 -21.66
C TYR A 35 -7.62 20.09 -20.47
N GLY A 36 -8.91 20.35 -20.54
CA GLY A 36 -9.66 20.99 -19.47
C GLY A 36 -10.46 19.99 -18.62
N PRO A 37 -11.28 20.49 -17.66
CA PRO A 37 -12.10 19.66 -16.78
C PRO A 37 -13.18 18.86 -17.51
N GLU A 38 -13.41 19.10 -18.79
CA GLU A 38 -14.33 18.33 -19.62
C GLU A 38 -13.95 16.85 -19.78
N CYS A 39 -12.65 16.54 -19.67
CA CYS A 39 -12.18 15.15 -19.73
C CYS A 39 -12.76 14.27 -18.61
N ASP A 40 -13.08 14.84 -17.44
CA ASP A 40 -13.71 14.11 -16.34
C ASP A 40 -15.15 13.70 -16.69
N TRP A 41 -15.87 14.52 -17.47
CA TRP A 41 -17.22 14.19 -17.92
C TRP A 41 -17.24 13.04 -18.92
N TRP A 42 -16.17 12.89 -19.71
CA TRP A 42 -15.95 11.71 -20.53
C TRP A 42 -15.85 10.46 -19.66
N SER A 43 -14.94 10.46 -18.67
CA SER A 43 -14.75 9.32 -17.77
C SER A 43 -16.01 8.97 -16.99
N LEU A 44 -16.77 9.96 -16.52
CA LEU A 44 -18.08 9.74 -15.88
C LEU A 44 -19.05 9.02 -16.84
N GLY A 45 -19.02 9.38 -18.12
CA GLY A 45 -19.77 8.69 -19.15
C GLY A 45 -19.38 7.22 -19.28
N VAL A 46 -18.08 6.93 -19.40
CA VAL A 46 -17.58 5.54 -19.46
C VAL A 46 -18.04 4.75 -18.23
N CYS A 47 -17.95 5.32 -17.02
CA CYS A 47 -18.44 4.69 -15.78
C CYS A 47 -19.94 4.40 -15.81
N MET A 48 -20.75 5.35 -16.26
CA MET A 48 -22.20 5.17 -16.37
C MET A 48 -22.57 4.10 -17.40
N TYR A 49 -21.82 4.00 -18.50
CA TYR A 49 -21.99 2.93 -19.47
C TYR A 49 -21.66 1.57 -18.85
N GLU A 50 -20.51 1.44 -18.17
CA GLU A 50 -20.11 0.19 -17.52
C GLU A 50 -21.12 -0.23 -16.44
N MET A 51 -21.66 0.70 -15.66
CA MET A 51 -22.72 0.40 -14.68
C MET A 51 -24.01 -0.14 -15.32
N LEU A 52 -24.32 0.28 -16.55
CA LEU A 52 -25.55 -0.13 -17.25
C LEU A 52 -25.37 -1.42 -18.06
N TYR A 53 -24.17 -1.67 -18.59
CA TYR A 53 -23.91 -2.75 -19.54
C TYR A 53 -22.91 -3.80 -19.05
N GLY A 54 -22.25 -3.57 -17.90
CA GLY A 54 -21.31 -4.50 -17.28
C GLY A 54 -19.91 -4.53 -17.91
N GLU A 55 -19.71 -3.84 -19.03
CA GLU A 55 -18.42 -3.72 -19.75
C GLU A 55 -18.20 -2.26 -20.19
N THR A 56 -16.94 -1.86 -20.38
CA THR A 56 -16.60 -0.53 -20.87
C THR A 56 -16.94 -0.40 -22.37
N PRO A 57 -17.38 0.78 -22.84
CA PRO A 57 -17.84 0.98 -24.23
C PRO A 57 -16.75 0.77 -25.28
N PHE A 58 -15.47 0.88 -24.90
CA PHE A 58 -14.34 0.80 -25.81
C PHE A 58 -13.43 -0.39 -25.56
N TYR A 59 -13.84 -1.33 -24.70
CA TYR A 59 -13.04 -2.51 -24.37
C TYR A 59 -12.53 -3.24 -25.62
N ALA A 60 -11.26 -3.61 -25.63
CA ALA A 60 -10.67 -4.51 -26.61
C ALA A 60 -9.57 -5.36 -25.95
N GLU A 61 -9.20 -6.48 -26.57
CA GLU A 61 -8.14 -7.36 -26.04
C GLU A 61 -6.75 -6.71 -26.05
N SER A 62 -6.58 -5.65 -26.84
CA SER A 62 -5.34 -4.88 -26.97
C SER A 62 -5.56 -3.42 -26.58
N LEU A 63 -4.58 -2.84 -25.87
CA LEU A 63 -4.55 -1.41 -25.55
C LEU A 63 -4.56 -0.53 -26.79
N VAL A 64 -3.87 -0.95 -27.85
CA VAL A 64 -3.82 -0.21 -29.12
C VAL A 64 -5.20 -0.17 -29.78
N GLU A 65 -5.96 -1.27 -29.69
CA GLU A 65 -7.33 -1.34 -30.21
C GLU A 65 -8.29 -0.53 -29.35
N THR A 66 -8.12 -0.55 -28.02
CA THR A 66 -8.91 0.25 -27.07
C THR A 66 -8.73 1.75 -27.37
N TYR A 67 -7.49 2.22 -27.53
CA TYR A 67 -7.21 3.60 -27.93
C TYR A 67 -7.73 3.93 -29.33
N GLY A 68 -7.63 3.00 -30.28
CA GLY A 68 -8.21 3.15 -31.61
C GLY A 68 -9.73 3.33 -31.57
N LYS A 69 -10.42 2.55 -30.73
CA LYS A 69 -11.88 2.67 -30.50
C LYS A 69 -12.27 3.99 -29.83
N ILE A 70 -11.50 4.44 -28.84
CA ILE A 70 -11.70 5.75 -28.18
C ILE A 70 -11.53 6.90 -29.19
N MET A 71 -10.49 6.86 -30.02
CA MET A 71 -10.28 7.88 -31.05
C MET A 71 -11.41 7.88 -32.10
N ASN A 72 -11.92 6.70 -32.45
CA ASN A 72 -13.05 6.53 -33.37
C ASN A 72 -14.43 6.45 -32.66
N HIS A 73 -14.57 7.07 -31.48
CA HIS A 73 -15.80 7.07 -30.69
C HIS A 73 -17.07 7.56 -31.42
N LYS A 74 -16.95 8.28 -32.55
CA LYS A 74 -18.09 8.71 -33.36
C LYS A 74 -18.73 7.58 -34.16
N GLU A 75 -17.99 6.50 -34.40
CA GLU A 75 -18.43 5.33 -35.18
C GLU A 75 -18.88 4.16 -34.30
N THR A 76 -18.68 4.26 -32.97
CA THR A 76 -19.16 3.25 -32.03
C THR A 76 -20.67 3.40 -31.84
N MET A 77 -21.41 2.51 -32.50
CA MET A 77 -22.85 2.38 -32.34
C MET A 77 -23.17 1.86 -30.93
N PRO A 78 -24.23 2.36 -30.27
CA PRO A 78 -24.66 1.79 -28.99
C PRO A 78 -25.01 0.30 -29.17
N PRO A 79 -24.73 -0.53 -28.17
CA PRO A 79 -25.10 -1.94 -28.21
C PRO A 79 -26.63 -2.08 -28.37
N PRO A 80 -27.10 -3.12 -29.07
CA PRO A 80 -28.53 -3.36 -29.22
C PRO A 80 -29.21 -3.48 -27.85
N SER A 81 -30.28 -2.71 -27.69
CA SER A 81 -30.96 -2.38 -26.44
C SER A 81 -31.19 -3.55 -25.48
N HIS A 82 -30.70 -3.43 -24.23
CA HIS A 82 -31.27 -4.13 -23.09
C HIS A 82 -32.64 -3.53 -22.78
N THR A 83 -33.66 -4.38 -22.65
CA THR A 83 -35.09 -4.04 -22.56
C THR A 83 -35.50 -3.19 -21.34
N ALA A 84 -34.57 -2.84 -20.45
CA ALA A 84 -34.83 -2.02 -19.26
C ALA A 84 -34.83 -0.49 -19.53
N PHE A 85 -34.27 -0.03 -20.65
CA PHE A 85 -34.21 1.40 -20.98
C PHE A 85 -34.70 1.68 -22.40
N SER A 86 -35.97 2.06 -22.55
CA SER A 86 -36.54 2.51 -23.82
C SER A 86 -36.06 3.92 -24.16
N GLY A 87 -34.89 4.02 -24.80
CA GLY A 87 -34.63 4.86 -25.96
C GLY A 87 -34.86 6.39 -25.97
N HIS A 88 -35.25 7.08 -24.89
CA HIS A 88 -35.51 8.53 -24.97
C HIS A 88 -35.04 9.39 -23.76
N HIS A 89 -34.35 8.81 -22.77
CA HIS A 89 -34.00 9.54 -21.53
C HIS A 89 -32.50 9.62 -21.20
N LEU A 90 -31.63 9.18 -22.09
CA LEU A 90 -30.18 9.35 -21.94
C LEU A 90 -29.62 9.88 -23.26
N PRO A 91 -29.46 11.20 -23.42
CA PRO A 91 -28.65 11.73 -24.50
C PRO A 91 -27.19 11.38 -24.17
N PHE A 92 -26.73 10.25 -24.70
CA PHE A 92 -25.33 9.88 -24.92
C PHE A 92 -24.42 10.13 -23.73
N VAL A 93 -24.46 9.20 -22.79
CA VAL A 93 -23.51 9.08 -21.70
C VAL A 93 -22.07 9.09 -22.26
N GLY A 94 -21.31 10.16 -21.99
CA GLY A 94 -19.89 10.33 -22.33
C GLY A 94 -19.58 10.97 -23.70
N PHE A 95 -20.24 10.53 -24.77
CA PHE A 95 -19.88 10.92 -26.15
C PHE A 95 -20.15 12.40 -26.49
N THR A 96 -20.99 13.08 -25.71
CA THR A 96 -21.39 14.48 -25.91
C THR A 96 -20.58 15.47 -25.08
N TYR A 97 -19.54 15.07 -24.36
CA TYR A 97 -18.80 15.97 -23.46
C TYR A 97 -17.31 16.13 -23.81
N THR A 98 -16.92 15.81 -25.04
CA THR A 98 -15.58 16.18 -25.54
C THR A 98 -15.46 17.69 -25.69
N SER A 99 -14.23 18.23 -25.71
CA SER A 99 -13.93 19.68 -25.81
C SER A 99 -14.54 20.38 -27.04
N SER A 100 -15.18 19.65 -27.95
CA SER A 100 -15.86 20.17 -29.14
C SER A 100 -17.38 20.30 -29.01
N CYS A 101 -17.98 19.92 -27.88
CA CYS A 101 -19.43 19.94 -27.70
C CYS A 101 -19.95 21.20 -26.99
N VAL A 102 -20.94 21.83 -27.61
CA VAL A 102 -21.62 23.06 -27.15
C VAL A 102 -22.42 22.88 -25.85
N LEU A 103 -22.64 21.63 -25.41
CA LEU A 103 -23.36 21.31 -24.18
C LEU A 103 -22.48 21.42 -22.92
N SER A 104 -21.15 21.51 -23.07
CA SER A 104 -20.18 21.58 -21.98
C SER A 104 -20.03 23.00 -21.38
N ASP A 105 -20.65 24.03 -21.97
CA ASP A 105 -20.60 25.40 -21.47
C ASP A 105 -21.50 25.59 -20.23
N ARG A 106 -20.86 25.73 -19.07
CA ARG A 106 -21.41 25.79 -17.70
C ARG A 106 -22.34 26.97 -17.36
N SER A 107 -23.12 27.51 -18.31
CA SER A 107 -23.88 28.76 -18.10
C SER A 107 -25.39 28.61 -17.86
N CYS A 108 -26.01 27.45 -18.05
CA CYS A 108 -27.48 27.34 -18.03
C CYS A 108 -28.14 26.89 -16.70
N LEU A 109 -27.38 26.52 -15.67
CA LEU A 109 -27.98 25.98 -14.42
C LEU A 109 -28.00 26.93 -13.22
N ARG A 110 -27.44 28.15 -13.33
CA ARG A 110 -27.42 29.11 -12.21
C ARG A 110 -28.55 30.16 -12.20
N LEU A 111 -29.41 30.20 -13.22
CA LEU A 111 -30.44 31.24 -13.35
C LEU A 111 -31.87 30.84 -12.94
N THR A 112 -32.11 29.59 -12.52
CA THR A 112 -33.47 29.09 -12.22
C THR A 112 -33.72 28.75 -10.75
N ALA A 113 -32.78 29.05 -9.85
CA ALA A 113 -32.90 28.73 -8.41
C ALA A 113 -32.81 29.98 -7.52
N GLY A 114 -33.76 30.90 -7.66
CA GLY A 114 -33.98 32.01 -6.71
C GLY A 114 -35.47 32.13 -6.36
N PRO A 115 -35.85 32.56 -5.14
CA PRO A 115 -37.25 32.56 -4.71
C PRO A 115 -38.07 33.64 -5.46
N PRO A 116 -39.41 33.48 -5.57
CA PRO A 116 -40.26 34.47 -6.22
C PRO A 116 -40.35 35.71 -5.31
N SER A 117 -39.65 36.79 -5.65
CA SER A 117 -39.68 38.02 -4.85
C SER A 117 -40.91 38.85 -5.22
N MET A 118 -41.92 38.86 -4.33
CA MET A 118 -43.03 39.84 -4.30
C MET A 118 -42.56 41.31 -4.15
N ASP A 119 -41.27 41.56 -3.92
CA ASP A 119 -40.71 42.89 -3.68
C ASP A 119 -40.54 43.76 -4.94
N LEU A 120 -40.48 43.15 -6.14
CA LEU A 120 -40.29 43.93 -7.36
C LEU A 120 -41.53 44.79 -7.67
N ASP A 121 -42.72 44.27 -7.35
CA ASP A 121 -44.01 44.90 -7.65
C ASP A 121 -44.27 46.11 -6.73
N ALA A 122 -43.95 45.98 -5.43
CA ALA A 122 -44.07 47.07 -4.46
C ALA A 122 -43.10 48.24 -4.73
N SER A 123 -41.92 47.95 -5.29
CA SER A 123 -40.94 48.98 -5.69
C SER A 123 -41.42 49.75 -6.92
N ILE A 124 -41.97 49.06 -7.91
CA ILE A 124 -42.49 49.68 -9.14
C ILE A 124 -43.70 50.56 -8.81
N GLN A 125 -44.59 50.08 -7.94
CA GLN A 125 -45.80 50.80 -7.54
C GLN A 125 -45.48 52.09 -6.76
N ARG A 126 -44.52 52.07 -5.81
CA ARG A 126 -44.04 53.30 -5.15
C ARG A 126 -43.38 54.29 -6.10
N THR A 127 -42.60 53.80 -7.06
CA THR A 127 -41.91 54.66 -8.04
C THR A 127 -42.92 55.38 -8.96
N LEU A 128 -44.04 54.71 -9.27
CA LEU A 128 -45.13 55.27 -10.06
C LEU A 128 -45.93 56.32 -9.27
N GLU A 129 -46.24 56.05 -8.00
CA GLU A 129 -46.89 57.02 -7.10
C GLU A 129 -46.02 58.26 -6.86
N ASP A 130 -44.70 58.08 -6.72
CA ASP A 130 -43.76 59.20 -6.56
C ASP A 130 -43.60 60.06 -7.81
N SER A 131 -43.63 59.44 -8.98
CA SER A 131 -43.63 60.16 -10.26
C SER A 131 -44.91 60.96 -10.44
N LEU A 132 -46.07 60.38 -10.12
CA LEU A 132 -47.36 61.05 -10.16
C LEU A 132 -47.45 62.24 -9.18
N ALA A 133 -46.88 62.08 -7.97
CA ALA A 133 -46.81 63.16 -6.98
C ALA A 133 -45.92 64.32 -7.46
N THR A 134 -44.75 64.02 -8.05
CA THR A 134 -43.83 65.02 -8.59
C THR A 134 -44.46 65.79 -9.76
N GLU A 135 -45.14 65.08 -10.65
CA GLU A 135 -45.85 65.68 -11.78
C GLU A 135 -47.07 66.52 -11.33
N ALA A 136 -47.71 66.16 -10.21
CA ALA A 136 -48.78 66.95 -9.61
C ALA A 136 -48.26 68.26 -9.00
N TYR A 137 -47.09 68.25 -8.36
CA TYR A 137 -46.42 69.45 -7.86
C TYR A 137 -46.00 70.37 -9.01
N GLU A 138 -45.37 69.85 -10.06
CA GLU A 138 -44.99 70.65 -11.23
C GLU A 138 -46.21 71.28 -11.92
N ARG A 139 -47.33 70.54 -12.05
CA ARG A 139 -48.60 71.10 -12.55
C ARG A 139 -49.19 72.15 -11.63
N ARG A 140 -48.94 72.10 -10.31
CA ARG A 140 -49.41 73.10 -9.36
C ARG A 140 -48.55 74.36 -9.42
N ILE A 141 -47.23 74.23 -9.55
CA ILE A 141 -46.29 75.34 -9.76
C ILE A 141 -46.66 76.11 -11.02
N ARG A 142 -46.81 75.42 -12.17
CA ARG A 142 -47.22 76.07 -13.44
C ARG A 142 -48.56 76.82 -13.36
N ARG A 143 -49.52 76.29 -12.58
CA ARG A 143 -50.80 76.98 -12.36
C ARG A 143 -50.63 78.24 -11.52
N LEU A 144 -49.83 78.17 -10.45
CA LEU A 144 -49.53 79.33 -9.61
C LEU A 144 -48.73 80.39 -10.37
N GLU A 145 -47.79 80.00 -11.22
CA GLU A 145 -47.07 80.89 -12.14
C GLU A 145 -48.04 81.64 -13.07
N GLN A 146 -48.99 80.93 -13.67
CA GLN A 146 -50.01 81.50 -14.54
C GLN A 146 -50.98 82.43 -13.78
N GLU A 147 -51.46 82.02 -12.61
CA GLU A 147 -52.31 82.84 -11.73
C GLU A 147 -51.58 84.13 -11.30
N LYS A 148 -50.31 84.04 -10.93
CA LYS A 148 -49.45 85.19 -10.59
C LYS A 148 -49.28 86.15 -11.76
N LEU A 149 -49.12 85.64 -12.98
CA LEU A 149 -48.99 86.44 -14.20
C LEU A 149 -50.29 87.18 -14.54
N GLU A 150 -51.44 86.50 -14.38
CA GLU A 150 -52.76 87.10 -14.54
C GLU A 150 -53.08 88.14 -13.45
N LEU A 151 -52.73 87.86 -12.19
CA LEU A 151 -52.89 88.81 -11.07
C LEU A 151 -51.98 90.03 -11.26
N SER A 152 -50.76 89.84 -11.75
CA SER A 152 -49.83 90.94 -12.07
C SER A 152 -50.36 91.80 -13.22
N ARG A 153 -50.95 91.18 -14.25
CA ARG A 153 -51.62 91.90 -15.35
C ARG A 153 -52.82 92.71 -14.83
N LYS A 154 -53.70 92.11 -14.03
CA LYS A 154 -54.85 92.81 -13.42
C LYS A 154 -54.42 93.95 -12.51
N LEU A 155 -53.35 93.73 -11.73
CA LEU A 155 -52.74 94.76 -10.89
C LEU A 155 -52.22 95.93 -11.75
N GLN A 156 -51.55 95.66 -12.86
CA GLN A 156 -51.07 96.67 -13.80
C GLN A 156 -52.22 97.44 -14.45
N GLU A 157 -53.25 96.74 -14.93
CA GLU A 157 -54.47 97.32 -15.53
C GLU A 157 -55.23 98.21 -14.52
N SER A 158 -55.40 97.75 -13.28
CA SER A 158 -56.03 98.53 -12.21
C SER A 158 -55.19 99.75 -11.81
N THR A 159 -53.85 99.59 -11.75
CA THR A 159 -52.92 100.71 -11.51
C THR A 159 -52.99 101.76 -12.62
N GLN A 160 -53.05 101.33 -13.88
CA GLN A 160 -53.23 102.24 -15.03
C GLN A 160 -54.58 102.95 -14.99
N THR A 161 -55.65 102.26 -14.59
CA THR A 161 -56.99 102.85 -14.46
C THR A 161 -57.03 103.91 -13.36
N VAL A 162 -56.42 103.63 -12.20
CA VAL A 162 -56.27 104.60 -11.10
C VAL A 162 -55.44 105.81 -11.54
N GLN A 163 -54.36 105.63 -12.31
CA GLN A 163 -53.58 106.73 -12.88
C GLN A 163 -54.41 107.55 -13.89
N ALA A 164 -55.14 106.89 -14.80
CA ALA A 164 -56.00 107.58 -15.78
C ALA A 164 -57.11 108.40 -15.11
N LEU A 165 -57.71 107.90 -14.02
CA LEU A 165 -58.70 108.62 -13.22
C LEU A 165 -58.10 109.81 -12.44
N GLN A 166 -56.81 109.74 -12.07
CA GLN A 166 -56.10 110.81 -11.36
C GLN A 166 -55.60 111.94 -12.28
N TYR A 167 -55.32 111.66 -13.57
CA TYR A 167 -54.79 112.63 -14.54
C TYR A 167 -55.82 113.09 -15.59
N SER A 168 -57.11 112.78 -15.43
CA SER A 168 -58.18 113.24 -16.32
C SER A 168 -58.35 114.76 -16.24
N THR A 169 -57.79 115.46 -17.22
CA THR A 169 -57.79 116.93 -17.37
C THR A 169 -59.11 117.43 -17.96
N VAL A 170 -60.09 117.68 -17.08
CA VAL A 170 -61.09 118.74 -17.26
C VAL A 170 -61.18 119.48 -15.93
N ASP A 171 -60.83 120.77 -15.96
CA ASP A 171 -60.73 121.69 -14.83
C ASP A 171 -62.07 121.76 -14.06
N GLY A 172 -62.13 121.08 -12.92
CA GLY A 172 -63.30 121.04 -12.04
C GLY A 172 -63.05 120.18 -10.80
N PRO A 173 -63.61 120.53 -9.63
CA PRO A 173 -63.36 119.80 -8.39
C PRO A 173 -63.81 118.35 -8.54
N ILE A 174 -62.90 117.42 -8.19
CA ILE A 174 -63.15 115.98 -8.22
C ILE A 174 -64.44 115.72 -7.44
N THR A 175 -65.42 115.07 -8.09
CA THR A 175 -66.68 114.74 -7.45
C THR A 175 -66.43 113.65 -6.40
N ALA A 176 -67.04 113.76 -5.22
CA ALA A 176 -66.85 112.82 -4.10
C ALA A 176 -67.07 111.34 -4.47
N SER A 177 -67.84 111.07 -5.53
CA SER A 177 -68.03 109.73 -6.12
C SER A 177 -66.76 109.17 -6.75
N LYS A 178 -65.98 109.98 -7.49
CA LYS A 178 -64.73 109.56 -8.12
C LYS A 178 -63.63 109.30 -7.09
N ASP A 179 -63.61 110.06 -5.99
CA ASP A 179 -62.66 109.84 -4.89
C ASP A 179 -62.92 108.55 -4.12
N LEU A 180 -64.18 108.15 -3.94
CA LEU A 180 -64.54 106.87 -3.32
C LEU A 180 -64.13 105.69 -4.22
N GLU A 181 -64.31 105.82 -5.53
CA GLU A 181 -63.90 104.81 -6.51
C GLU A 181 -62.37 104.66 -6.57
N ILE A 182 -61.62 105.77 -6.56
CA ILE A 182 -60.15 105.74 -6.48
C ILE A 182 -59.66 105.10 -5.18
N LYS A 183 -60.32 105.37 -4.04
CA LYS A 183 -59.98 104.72 -2.75
C LYS A 183 -60.25 103.21 -2.80
N SER A 184 -61.41 102.80 -3.32
CA SER A 184 -61.77 101.39 -3.50
C SER A 184 -60.77 100.66 -4.41
N LEU A 185 -60.39 101.26 -5.54
CA LEU A 185 -59.42 100.67 -6.47
C LEU A 185 -58.01 100.61 -5.86
N LYS A 186 -57.61 101.59 -5.04
CA LYS A 186 -56.33 101.53 -4.30
C LYS A 186 -56.30 100.40 -3.27
N GLU A 187 -57.40 100.16 -2.57
CA GLU A 187 -57.53 99.02 -1.64
C GLU A 187 -57.48 97.69 -2.39
N GLU A 188 -58.11 97.61 -3.56
CA GLU A 188 -58.05 96.43 -4.43
C GLU A 188 -56.64 96.18 -4.99
N ILE A 189 -55.92 97.24 -5.39
CA ILE A 189 -54.51 97.18 -5.80
C ILE A 189 -53.62 96.65 -4.67
N GLU A 190 -53.79 97.12 -3.44
CA GLU A 190 -53.02 96.60 -2.30
C GLU A 190 -53.36 95.14 -2.00
N LYS A 191 -54.63 94.74 -2.14
CA LYS A 191 -55.05 93.34 -2.02
C LYS A 191 -54.43 92.46 -3.11
N LEU A 192 -54.41 92.94 -4.36
CA LEU A 192 -53.81 92.24 -5.51
C LEU A 192 -52.28 92.14 -5.36
N LYS A 193 -51.60 93.19 -4.89
CA LYS A 193 -50.15 93.13 -4.58
C LYS A 193 -49.85 92.06 -3.55
N LYS A 194 -50.62 92.02 -2.46
CA LYS A 194 -50.46 91.01 -1.42
C LYS A 194 -50.69 89.60 -1.96
N GLN A 195 -51.72 89.40 -2.78
CA GLN A 195 -51.97 88.09 -3.41
C GLN A 195 -50.83 87.66 -4.34
N VAL A 196 -50.24 88.58 -5.10
CA VAL A 196 -49.08 88.29 -5.97
C VAL A 196 -47.85 87.88 -5.15
N THR A 197 -47.57 88.57 -4.04
CA THR A 197 -46.44 88.21 -3.15
C THR A 197 -46.65 86.88 -2.45
N ASP A 198 -47.86 86.63 -1.94
CA ASP A 198 -48.20 85.38 -1.25
C ASP A 198 -48.13 84.19 -2.22
N SER A 199 -48.60 84.35 -3.46
CA SER A 199 -48.47 83.34 -4.52
C SER A 199 -47.01 83.05 -4.89
N GLY A 200 -46.16 84.08 -4.95
CA GLY A 200 -44.73 83.91 -5.25
C GLY A 200 -43.96 83.21 -4.12
N GLN A 201 -44.33 83.45 -2.86
CA GLN A 201 -43.75 82.72 -1.72
C GLN A 201 -44.17 81.25 -1.72
N LEU A 202 -45.43 80.96 -2.07
CA LEU A 202 -45.93 79.58 -2.17
C LEU A 202 -45.24 78.79 -3.28
N GLU A 203 -45.00 79.43 -4.42
CA GLU A 203 -44.25 78.89 -5.56
C GLU A 203 -42.82 78.51 -5.14
N GLN A 204 -42.10 79.42 -4.48
CA GLN A 204 -40.74 79.18 -4.00
C GLN A 204 -40.68 78.02 -2.99
N GLN A 205 -41.60 77.98 -2.02
CA GLN A 205 -41.66 76.90 -1.04
C GLN A 205 -41.93 75.54 -1.69
N LEU A 206 -42.75 75.50 -2.75
CA LEU A 206 -43.06 74.26 -3.45
C LEU A 206 -41.88 73.76 -4.29
N GLU A 207 -41.08 74.66 -4.85
CA GLU A 207 -39.84 74.33 -5.58
C GLU A 207 -38.71 73.90 -4.63
N GLU A 208 -38.57 74.53 -3.47
CA GLU A 208 -37.64 74.09 -2.42
C GLU A 208 -38.02 72.69 -1.88
N ALA A 209 -39.32 72.41 -1.73
CA ALA A 209 -39.80 71.09 -1.33
C ALA A 209 -39.59 70.03 -2.43
N SER A 210 -39.74 70.39 -3.71
CA SER A 210 -39.54 69.47 -4.84
C SER A 210 -38.06 69.09 -5.01
N THR A 211 -37.14 70.04 -4.83
CA THR A 211 -35.69 69.83 -4.90
C THR A 211 -35.20 68.97 -3.73
N ALA A 212 -35.60 69.28 -2.49
CA ALA A 212 -35.25 68.47 -1.32
C ALA A 212 -35.74 67.01 -1.42
N ARG A 213 -36.90 66.79 -2.07
CA ARG A 213 -37.42 65.44 -2.32
C ARG A 213 -36.56 64.65 -3.31
N ARG A 214 -36.12 65.28 -4.41
CA ARG A 214 -35.20 64.64 -5.38
C ARG A 214 -33.87 64.25 -4.72
N GLU A 215 -33.31 65.12 -3.87
CA GLU A 215 -32.08 64.83 -3.13
C GLU A 215 -32.24 63.65 -2.17
N LEU A 216 -33.39 63.55 -1.49
CA LEU A 216 -33.71 62.42 -0.61
C LEU A 216 -33.85 61.10 -1.39
N ASP A 217 -34.47 61.14 -2.56
CA ASP A 217 -34.62 59.98 -3.44
C ASP A 217 -33.26 59.49 -3.97
N ASP A 218 -32.38 60.41 -4.38
CA ASP A 218 -31.03 60.09 -4.82
C ASP A 218 -30.18 59.51 -3.69
N ALA A 219 -30.27 60.09 -2.48
CA ALA A 219 -29.64 59.53 -1.29
C ALA A 219 -30.17 58.12 -0.96
N SER A 220 -31.48 57.89 -1.09
CA SER A 220 -32.10 56.58 -0.87
C SER A 220 -31.61 55.53 -1.87
N ARG A 221 -31.50 55.90 -3.16
CA ARG A 221 -30.92 55.03 -4.21
C ARG A 221 -29.47 54.68 -3.88
N GLN A 222 -28.69 55.65 -3.43
CA GLN A 222 -27.29 55.44 -3.07
C GLN A 222 -27.15 54.53 -1.85
N ILE A 223 -27.99 54.70 -0.83
CA ILE A 223 -28.04 53.81 0.36
C ILE A 223 -28.35 52.38 -0.08
N LYS A 224 -29.38 52.17 -0.90
CA LYS A 224 -29.74 50.83 -1.41
C LYS A 224 -28.60 50.19 -2.20
N ALA A 225 -27.86 50.97 -3.00
CA ALA A 225 -26.70 50.48 -3.73
C ALA A 225 -25.58 50.04 -2.78
N PHE A 226 -25.26 50.83 -1.76
CA PHE A 226 -24.27 50.46 -0.74
C PHE A 226 -24.72 49.26 0.09
N GLU A 227 -25.99 49.16 0.47
CA GLU A 227 -26.54 47.99 1.17
C GLU A 227 -26.42 46.71 0.34
N LYS A 228 -26.65 46.79 -0.97
CA LYS A 228 -26.43 45.65 -1.88
C LYS A 228 -24.94 45.27 -1.93
N GLN A 229 -24.05 46.25 -2.06
CA GLN A 229 -22.61 46.01 -2.09
C GLN A 229 -22.11 45.39 -0.77
N VAL A 230 -22.57 45.88 0.39
CA VAL A 230 -22.24 45.31 1.70
C VAL A 230 -22.74 43.87 1.83
N ARG A 231 -23.93 43.56 1.30
CA ARG A 231 -24.45 42.17 1.28
C ARG A 231 -23.57 41.27 0.43
N THR A 232 -23.19 41.70 -0.77
CA THR A 232 -22.28 40.93 -1.65
C THR A 232 -20.92 40.70 -0.98
N LEU A 233 -20.29 41.74 -0.43
CA LEU A 233 -19.00 41.63 0.25
C LEU A 233 -19.06 40.72 1.50
N LYS A 234 -20.18 40.72 2.23
CA LYS A 234 -20.38 39.80 3.36
C LYS A 234 -20.41 38.35 2.90
N GLN A 235 -21.12 38.07 1.80
CA GLN A 235 -21.17 36.73 1.22
C GLN A 235 -19.79 36.29 0.72
N GLU A 236 -19.09 37.13 -0.04
CA GLU A 236 -17.72 36.84 -0.52
C GLU A 236 -16.76 36.54 0.64
N ARG A 237 -16.85 37.31 1.74
CA ARG A 237 -16.06 37.06 2.95
C ARG A 237 -16.39 35.71 3.60
N GLU A 238 -17.66 35.32 3.65
CA GLU A 238 -18.08 34.02 4.19
C GLU A 238 -17.60 32.86 3.32
N ASP A 239 -17.71 32.99 2.00
CA ASP A 239 -17.22 32.01 1.04
C ASP A 239 -15.70 31.85 1.14
N LEU A 240 -14.94 32.96 1.16
CA LEU A 240 -13.49 32.93 1.34
C LEU A 240 -13.05 32.34 2.69
N ASN A 241 -13.78 32.63 3.77
CA ASN A 241 -13.49 32.01 5.07
C ASN A 241 -13.73 30.51 5.06
N LYS A 242 -14.76 30.05 4.35
CA LYS A 242 -15.02 28.62 4.17
C LYS A 242 -13.91 27.95 3.38
N GLU A 243 -13.48 28.54 2.26
CA GLU A 243 -12.35 28.04 1.46
C GLU A 243 -11.04 28.02 2.26
N LEU A 244 -10.80 29.03 3.10
CA LEU A 244 -9.64 29.09 3.99
C LEU A 244 -9.68 27.97 5.04
N ALA A 245 -10.84 27.68 5.62
CA ALA A 245 -11.00 26.59 6.57
C ALA A 245 -10.76 25.22 5.90
N GLU A 246 -11.36 25.00 4.74
CA GLU A 246 -11.19 23.76 3.98
C GLU A 246 -9.74 23.55 3.53
N SER A 247 -9.06 24.60 3.06
CA SER A 247 -7.64 24.52 2.68
C SER A 247 -6.74 24.28 3.90
N SER A 248 -7.04 24.88 5.05
CA SER A 248 -6.33 24.60 6.31
C SER A 248 -6.47 23.14 6.74
N ASP A 249 -7.67 22.57 6.64
CA ASP A 249 -7.92 21.18 7.02
C ASP A 249 -7.28 20.19 6.04
N ARG A 250 -7.29 20.49 4.72
CA ARG A 250 -6.51 19.74 3.72
C ARG A 250 -5.01 19.76 4.03
N LEU A 251 -4.47 20.90 4.45
CA LEU A 251 -3.05 21.01 4.77
C LEU A 251 -2.70 20.21 6.04
N LYS A 252 -3.60 20.16 7.02
CA LYS A 252 -3.44 19.30 8.22
C LYS A 252 -3.49 17.81 7.86
N SER A 253 -4.39 17.39 6.97
CA SER A 253 -4.46 15.98 6.55
C SER A 253 -3.19 15.58 5.80
N GLN A 254 -2.73 16.40 4.86
CA GLN A 254 -1.47 16.17 4.14
C GLN A 254 -0.26 16.12 5.07
N ALA A 255 -0.20 16.98 6.09
CA ALA A 255 0.88 16.95 7.08
C ALA A 255 0.88 15.66 7.91
N LYS A 256 -0.31 15.12 8.22
CA LYS A 256 -0.46 13.83 8.91
C LYS A 256 -0.02 12.67 8.01
N GLU A 257 -0.49 12.64 6.76
CA GLU A 257 -0.11 11.62 5.78
C GLU A 257 1.41 11.59 5.54
N LEU A 258 2.03 12.77 5.43
CA LEU A 258 3.48 12.88 5.25
C LEU A 258 4.26 12.35 6.47
N LYS A 259 3.75 12.59 7.69
CA LYS A 259 4.33 12.04 8.93
C LYS A 259 4.20 10.52 8.99
N ASP A 260 3.04 9.99 8.61
CA ASP A 260 2.77 8.55 8.60
C ASP A 260 3.64 7.85 7.54
N ALA A 261 3.75 8.42 6.33
CA ALA A 261 4.65 7.94 5.28
C ALA A 261 6.12 7.96 5.71
N HIS A 262 6.56 9.01 6.41
CA HIS A 262 7.92 9.08 6.95
C HIS A 262 8.17 7.99 8.01
N SER A 263 7.19 7.74 8.88
CA SER A 263 7.26 6.66 9.88
C SER A 263 7.35 5.29 9.23
N GLN A 264 6.51 5.03 8.21
CA GLN A 264 6.54 3.78 7.44
C GLN A 264 7.89 3.59 6.73
N ARG A 265 8.43 4.63 6.10
CA ARG A 265 9.76 4.58 5.49
C ARG A 265 10.84 4.21 6.50
N LYS A 266 10.77 4.73 7.73
CA LYS A 266 11.74 4.42 8.79
C LYS A 266 11.65 2.95 9.23
N LEU A 267 10.44 2.43 9.40
CA LEU A 267 10.19 1.01 9.70
C LEU A 267 10.73 0.10 8.59
N ALA A 268 10.38 0.38 7.33
CA ALA A 268 10.90 -0.37 6.19
C ALA A 268 12.44 -0.35 6.15
N MET A 269 13.05 0.81 6.38
CA MET A 269 14.51 0.93 6.40
C MET A 269 15.16 0.10 7.52
N GLN A 270 14.52 0.00 8.68
CA GLN A 270 14.96 -0.87 9.77
C GLN A 270 14.83 -2.36 9.39
N GLU A 271 13.68 -2.77 8.84
CA GLU A 271 13.47 -4.14 8.37
C GLU A 271 14.47 -4.55 7.29
N PHE A 272 14.79 -3.64 6.36
CA PHE A 272 15.84 -3.84 5.36
C PHE A 272 17.22 -4.03 5.99
N SER A 273 17.55 -3.26 7.04
CA SER A 273 18.81 -3.42 7.78
C SER A 273 18.89 -4.80 8.45
N GLU A 274 17.84 -5.22 9.15
CA GLU A 274 17.77 -6.52 9.82
C GLU A 274 17.85 -7.68 8.82
N MET A 275 17.17 -7.56 7.67
CA MET A 275 17.26 -8.56 6.60
C MET A 275 18.67 -8.63 6.01
N ASN A 276 19.34 -7.49 5.85
CA ASN A 276 20.71 -7.44 5.34
C ASN A 276 21.70 -8.08 6.33
N GLU A 277 21.55 -7.83 7.63
CA GLU A 277 22.33 -8.50 8.68
C GLU A 277 22.14 -10.02 8.62
N ARG A 278 20.88 -10.51 8.57
CA ARG A 278 20.59 -11.95 8.41
C ARG A 278 21.22 -12.54 7.15
N LEU A 279 21.22 -11.80 6.05
CA LEU A 279 21.84 -12.24 4.79
C LEU A 279 23.37 -12.37 4.95
N THR A 280 24.01 -11.43 5.64
CA THR A 280 25.45 -11.52 5.94
C THR A 280 25.79 -12.70 6.85
N ASP A 281 24.95 -12.97 7.86
CA ASP A 281 25.12 -14.11 8.75
C ASP A 281 24.97 -15.43 7.99
N LEU A 282 23.93 -15.58 7.17
CA LEU A 282 23.73 -16.75 6.30
C LEU A 282 24.90 -16.94 5.34
N HIS A 283 25.45 -15.86 4.77
CA HIS A 283 26.62 -15.95 3.91
C HIS A 283 27.85 -16.48 4.67
N SER A 284 28.05 -16.00 5.91
CA SER A 284 29.13 -16.47 6.78
C SER A 284 28.96 -17.94 7.17
N GLN A 285 27.74 -18.37 7.50
CA GLN A 285 27.40 -19.76 7.84
C GLN A 285 27.63 -20.68 6.63
N LYS A 286 27.16 -20.28 5.44
CA LYS A 286 27.41 -21.00 4.19
C LYS A 286 28.92 -21.17 3.96
N GLN A 287 29.72 -20.13 4.17
CA GLN A 287 31.16 -20.21 3.99
C GLN A 287 31.83 -21.16 5.01
N LYS A 288 31.37 -21.16 6.27
CA LYS A 288 31.84 -22.08 7.31
C LYS A 288 31.50 -23.54 6.95
N LEU A 289 30.25 -23.82 6.58
CA LEU A 289 29.81 -25.16 6.17
C LEU A 289 30.57 -25.65 4.93
N ALA A 290 30.81 -24.77 3.95
CA ALA A 290 31.60 -25.12 2.78
C ALA A 290 33.07 -25.46 3.11
N ARG A 291 33.66 -24.82 4.13
CA ARG A 291 34.99 -25.20 4.64
C ARG A 291 34.94 -26.57 5.32
N GLN A 292 33.99 -26.77 6.23
CA GLN A 292 33.83 -28.05 6.92
C GLN A 292 33.59 -29.22 5.97
N LEU A 293 32.83 -29.00 4.89
CA LEU A 293 32.62 -30.02 3.87
C LEU A 293 33.93 -30.42 3.20
N ARG A 294 34.78 -29.45 2.81
CA ARG A 294 36.10 -29.74 2.23
C ARG A 294 37.01 -30.50 3.19
N ASP A 295 37.06 -30.07 4.45
CA ASP A 295 37.86 -30.75 5.47
C ASP A 295 37.40 -32.23 5.63
N LYS A 296 36.08 -32.47 5.56
CA LYS A 296 35.52 -33.83 5.62
C LYS A 296 35.77 -34.65 4.35
N GLU A 297 35.79 -34.02 3.18
CA GLU A 297 36.18 -34.66 1.93
C GLU A 297 37.65 -35.10 1.99
N GLU A 298 38.54 -34.24 2.48
CA GLU A 298 39.97 -34.57 2.67
C GLU A 298 40.16 -35.72 3.68
N GLU A 299 39.46 -35.68 4.83
CA GLU A 299 39.48 -36.80 5.79
C GLU A 299 39.00 -38.12 5.16
N MET A 300 37.96 -38.07 4.33
CA MET A 300 37.43 -39.24 3.64
C MET A 300 38.41 -39.79 2.59
N GLU A 301 39.11 -38.93 1.86
CA GLU A 301 40.18 -39.36 0.94
C GLU A 301 41.31 -40.08 1.68
N VAL A 302 41.74 -39.56 2.84
CA VAL A 302 42.76 -40.21 3.67
C VAL A 302 42.31 -41.59 4.16
N VAL A 303 41.07 -41.70 4.63
CA VAL A 303 40.49 -43.00 5.04
C VAL A 303 40.42 -43.95 3.86
N MET A 304 40.02 -43.47 2.68
CA MET A 304 39.94 -44.29 1.46
C MET A 304 41.31 -44.84 1.06
N GLN A 305 42.37 -44.01 1.10
CA GLN A 305 43.74 -44.47 0.86
C GLN A 305 44.18 -45.53 1.87
N LYS A 306 43.84 -45.36 3.14
CA LYS A 306 44.14 -46.34 4.20
C LYS A 306 43.42 -47.67 3.98
N VAL A 307 42.14 -47.63 3.57
CA VAL A 307 41.38 -48.83 3.21
C VAL A 307 42.03 -49.55 2.03
N GLU A 308 42.49 -48.82 1.01
CA GLU A 308 43.17 -49.41 -0.15
C GLU A 308 44.51 -50.07 0.25
N SER A 309 45.26 -49.44 1.14
CA SER A 309 46.49 -50.00 1.72
C SER A 309 46.21 -51.30 2.49
N LEU A 310 45.23 -51.31 3.39
CA LEU A 310 44.83 -52.51 4.15
C LEU A 310 44.34 -53.63 3.22
N ARG A 311 43.63 -53.31 2.13
CA ARG A 311 43.24 -54.29 1.11
C ARG A 311 44.45 -54.93 0.43
N GLN A 312 45.50 -54.17 0.18
CA GLN A 312 46.74 -54.72 -0.40
C GLN A 312 47.48 -55.60 0.61
N GLU A 313 47.57 -55.18 1.87
CA GLU A 313 48.16 -55.98 2.95
C GLU A 313 47.41 -57.30 3.14
N LEU A 314 46.09 -57.27 3.19
CA LEU A 314 45.26 -58.47 3.26
C LEU A 314 45.60 -59.45 2.12
N ARG A 315 45.63 -58.98 0.87
CA ARG A 315 46.01 -59.82 -0.28
C ARG A 315 47.42 -60.40 -0.16
N ARG A 316 48.38 -59.66 0.42
CA ARG A 316 49.75 -60.17 0.67
C ARG A 316 49.72 -61.25 1.75
N THR A 317 49.03 -61.01 2.86
CA THR A 317 48.91 -61.99 3.96
C THR A 317 48.22 -63.27 3.52
N GLU A 318 47.19 -63.18 2.66
CA GLU A 318 46.53 -64.35 2.09
C GLU A 318 47.45 -65.19 1.20
N ARG A 319 48.36 -64.56 0.43
CA ARG A 319 49.36 -65.29 -0.37
C ARG A 319 50.37 -66.01 0.52
N LEU A 320 50.93 -65.31 1.51
CA LEU A 320 51.86 -65.90 2.48
C LEU A 320 51.22 -67.05 3.25
N LYS A 321 49.95 -66.91 3.65
CA LYS A 321 49.20 -67.99 4.30
C LYS A 321 49.11 -69.23 3.42
N LYS A 322 48.77 -69.09 2.13
CA LYS A 322 48.70 -70.22 1.18
C LYS A 322 50.06 -70.88 0.99
N GLU A 323 51.14 -70.10 0.92
CA GLU A 323 52.50 -70.64 0.81
C GLU A 323 52.89 -71.45 2.05
N LEU A 324 52.58 -70.94 3.25
CA LEU A 324 52.83 -71.66 4.51
C LEU A 324 51.98 -72.93 4.65
N GLU A 325 50.72 -72.91 4.19
CA GLU A 325 49.88 -74.12 4.14
C GLU A 325 50.51 -75.20 3.27
N VAL A 326 50.97 -74.83 2.06
CA VAL A 326 51.66 -75.77 1.15
C VAL A 326 52.96 -76.30 1.78
N GLN A 327 53.75 -75.45 2.44
CA GLN A 327 54.96 -75.88 3.14
C GLN A 327 54.65 -76.84 4.30
N ALA A 328 53.60 -76.58 5.07
CA ALA A 328 53.17 -77.44 6.17
C ALA A 328 52.70 -78.81 5.66
N GLU A 329 51.96 -78.85 4.55
CA GLU A 329 51.55 -80.11 3.89
C GLU A 329 52.77 -80.91 3.40
N ALA A 330 53.76 -80.25 2.79
CA ALA A 330 54.99 -80.89 2.35
C ALA A 330 55.79 -81.47 3.53
N ALA A 331 55.96 -80.70 4.60
CA ALA A 331 56.64 -81.16 5.82
C ALA A 331 55.91 -82.34 6.48
N ALA A 332 54.58 -82.31 6.52
CA ALA A 332 53.77 -83.42 7.03
C ALA A 332 53.94 -84.69 6.17
N ALA A 333 54.01 -84.55 4.85
CA ALA A 333 54.26 -85.66 3.94
C ALA A 333 55.66 -86.26 4.11
N GLU A 334 56.69 -85.44 4.29
CA GLU A 334 58.05 -85.90 4.62
C GLU A 334 58.11 -86.63 5.95
N ALA A 335 57.52 -86.06 7.01
CA ALA A 335 57.45 -86.69 8.32
C ALA A 335 56.69 -88.04 8.29
N SER A 336 55.74 -88.22 7.37
CA SER A 336 55.06 -89.50 7.13
C SER A 336 55.97 -90.52 6.44
N LYS A 337 56.77 -90.10 5.45
CA LYS A 337 57.78 -90.96 4.79
C LYS A 337 58.84 -91.43 5.78
N ASP A 338 59.35 -90.52 6.61
CA ASP A 338 60.34 -90.82 7.64
C ASP A 338 59.81 -91.83 8.67
N ARG A 339 58.57 -91.67 9.12
CA ARG A 339 57.92 -92.66 10.01
C ARG A 339 57.88 -94.05 9.38
N LYS A 340 57.47 -94.17 8.12
CA LYS A 340 57.45 -95.47 7.41
C LYS A 340 58.83 -96.07 7.25
N LEU A 341 59.86 -95.26 7.01
CA LEU A 341 61.25 -95.74 6.93
C LEU A 341 61.75 -96.23 8.29
N ARG A 342 61.46 -95.50 9.37
CA ARG A 342 61.79 -95.93 10.74
C ARG A 342 61.10 -97.24 11.11
N GLU A 343 59.81 -97.38 10.82
CA GLU A 343 59.06 -98.63 11.04
C GLU A 343 59.69 -99.82 10.28
N ARG A 344 60.08 -99.63 9.02
CA ARG A 344 60.79 -100.66 8.24
C ARG A 344 62.16 -101.00 8.83
N SER A 345 62.93 -99.99 9.23
CA SER A 345 64.23 -100.19 9.87
C SER A 345 64.10 -100.93 11.21
N GLU A 346 63.08 -100.61 12.00
CA GLU A 346 62.81 -101.29 13.27
C GLU A 346 62.39 -102.75 13.04
N GLN A 347 61.56 -103.02 12.02
CA GLN A 347 61.21 -104.39 11.61
C GLN A 347 62.45 -105.19 11.20
N TYR A 348 63.36 -104.59 10.43
CA TYR A 348 64.61 -105.23 10.01
C TYR A 348 65.55 -105.47 11.20
N SER A 349 65.67 -104.52 12.13
CA SER A 349 66.44 -104.69 13.38
C SER A 349 65.90 -105.85 14.21
N LYS A 350 64.58 -105.96 14.38
CA LYS A 350 63.93 -107.07 15.09
C LYS A 350 64.20 -108.42 14.41
N GLN A 351 64.23 -108.47 13.08
CA GLN A 351 64.62 -109.68 12.34
C GLN A 351 66.07 -110.08 12.64
N LEU A 352 67.01 -109.14 12.57
CA LEU A 352 68.41 -109.39 12.90
C LEU A 352 68.61 -109.80 14.37
N GLU A 353 67.89 -109.17 15.31
CA GLU A 353 67.91 -109.55 16.72
C GLU A 353 67.42 -110.99 16.91
N SER A 354 66.34 -111.39 16.24
CA SER A 354 65.84 -112.77 16.25
C SER A 354 66.85 -113.76 15.65
N GLU A 355 67.57 -113.39 14.59
CA GLU A 355 68.64 -114.21 14.00
C GLU A 355 69.84 -114.34 14.95
N VAL A 356 70.26 -113.26 15.60
CA VAL A 356 71.34 -113.24 16.59
C VAL A 356 70.96 -114.04 17.83
N GLU A 357 69.72 -113.97 18.29
CA GLU A 357 69.22 -114.77 19.41
C GLU A 357 69.17 -116.27 19.04
N GLY A 358 68.80 -116.59 17.80
CA GLY A 358 68.92 -117.94 17.23
C GLY A 358 70.37 -118.43 17.09
N LEU A 359 71.32 -117.53 16.82
CA LEU A 359 72.76 -117.84 16.78
C LEU A 359 73.36 -117.97 18.19
N LYS A 360 72.90 -117.18 19.17
CA LYS A 360 73.30 -117.30 20.58
C LYS A 360 72.81 -118.62 21.19
N GLN A 361 71.62 -119.09 20.83
CA GLN A 361 71.18 -120.45 21.17
C GLN A 361 72.10 -121.54 20.58
N LYS A 362 72.79 -121.27 19.46
CA LYS A 362 73.79 -122.16 18.84
C LYS A 362 75.22 -121.99 19.39
N GLN A 363 75.46 -121.04 20.30
CA GLN A 363 76.80 -120.70 20.79
C GLN A 363 76.97 -120.90 22.31
N VAL A 364 76.23 -121.84 22.92
CA VAL A 364 76.58 -122.37 24.24
C VAL A 364 77.72 -123.38 24.08
N GLY A 365 78.94 -122.86 24.06
CA GLY A 365 80.16 -123.65 24.22
C GLY A 365 81.28 -123.29 23.26
N ARG A 366 82.08 -122.28 23.60
CA ARG A 366 83.57 -122.37 23.61
C ARG A 366 84.25 -121.11 24.17
N SER A 367 85.41 -121.40 24.74
CA SER A 367 86.29 -120.66 25.66
C SER A 367 87.06 -119.47 25.02
N PRO A 368 87.58 -118.52 25.83
CA PRO A 368 88.05 -117.21 25.35
C PRO A 368 89.54 -117.20 25.01
N GLY A 369 89.90 -116.39 24.01
CA GLY A 369 91.30 -116.07 23.71
C GLY A 369 91.44 -115.17 22.49
N VAL A 370 92.13 -114.04 22.66
CA VAL A 370 92.68 -113.11 21.65
C VAL A 370 91.77 -111.98 21.11
N SER A 371 90.42 -112.00 21.22
CA SER A 371 89.57 -110.87 20.73
C SER A 371 89.52 -109.62 21.63
N SER A 372 90.15 -109.66 22.81
CA SER A 372 89.98 -108.62 23.86
C SER A 372 90.57 -107.25 23.51
N ILE A 373 91.59 -107.18 22.63
CA ILE A 373 92.26 -105.93 22.27
C ILE A 373 91.55 -105.20 21.13
N GLU A 374 91.06 -105.93 20.13
CA GLU A 374 90.22 -105.37 19.05
C GLU A 374 88.89 -104.87 19.61
N HIS A 375 88.25 -105.62 20.52
CA HIS A 375 87.06 -105.16 21.24
C HIS A 375 87.35 -103.94 22.10
N GLN A 376 88.51 -103.86 22.74
CA GLN A 376 88.87 -102.67 23.53
C GLN A 376 89.06 -101.44 22.64
N GLN A 377 89.69 -101.58 21.46
CA GLN A 377 89.82 -100.50 20.47
C GLN A 377 88.46 -100.07 19.90
N GLU A 378 87.58 -101.02 19.62
CA GLU A 378 86.22 -100.76 19.14
C GLU A 378 85.36 -100.05 20.18
N ILE A 379 85.45 -100.45 21.46
CA ILE A 379 84.84 -99.74 22.60
C ILE A 379 85.36 -98.30 22.67
N THR A 380 86.66 -98.09 22.44
CA THR A 380 87.26 -96.75 22.49
C THR A 380 86.77 -95.87 21.34
N LYS A 381 86.60 -96.44 20.14
CA LYS A 381 86.03 -95.77 18.98
C LYS A 381 84.55 -95.43 19.17
N LEU A 382 83.75 -96.37 19.68
CA LEU A 382 82.33 -96.15 19.99
C LEU A 382 82.13 -95.08 21.07
N LYS A 383 83.01 -95.03 22.08
CA LYS A 383 83.03 -93.93 23.07
C LYS A 383 83.33 -92.58 22.43
N ALA A 384 84.31 -92.50 21.52
CA ALA A 384 84.62 -91.27 20.81
C ALA A 384 83.48 -90.81 19.89
N ASP A 385 82.79 -91.72 19.22
CA ASP A 385 81.65 -91.40 18.35
C ASP A 385 80.40 -91.02 19.16
N LEU A 386 80.20 -91.62 20.34
CA LEU A 386 79.16 -91.23 21.29
C LEU A 386 79.41 -89.81 21.82
N GLU A 387 80.65 -89.48 22.20
CA GLU A 387 81.04 -88.15 22.68
C GLU A 387 80.79 -87.10 21.59
N LYS A 388 81.19 -87.37 20.34
CA LYS A 388 80.93 -86.47 19.20
C LYS A 388 79.43 -86.25 18.96
N LYS A 389 78.62 -87.31 19.04
CA LYS A 389 77.16 -87.18 18.91
C LYS A 389 76.55 -86.41 20.08
N SER A 390 77.06 -86.62 21.30
CA SER A 390 76.62 -85.88 22.50
C SER A 390 76.87 -84.40 22.33
N VAL A 391 78.10 -84.00 21.98
CA VAL A 391 78.47 -82.60 21.72
C VAL A 391 77.64 -82.02 20.58
N PHE A 392 77.45 -82.76 19.48
CA PHE A 392 76.62 -82.30 18.36
C PHE A 392 75.17 -82.01 18.77
N TYR A 393 74.53 -82.90 19.54
CA TYR A 393 73.16 -82.69 20.00
C TYR A 393 73.07 -81.59 21.06
N GLU A 394 74.09 -81.42 21.90
CA GLU A 394 74.17 -80.35 22.89
C GLU A 394 74.32 -78.96 22.21
N GLU A 395 75.16 -78.86 21.16
CA GLU A 395 75.26 -77.67 20.33
C GLU A 395 73.95 -77.35 19.60
N GLU A 396 73.26 -78.37 19.06
CA GLU A 396 72.00 -78.18 18.35
C GLU A 396 70.84 -77.80 19.30
N LEU A 397 70.85 -78.34 20.53
CA LEU A 397 69.94 -77.93 21.60
C LEU A 397 70.19 -76.46 21.97
N SER A 398 71.46 -76.09 22.19
CA SER A 398 71.84 -74.71 22.53
C SER A 398 71.43 -73.72 21.43
N LYS A 399 71.61 -74.07 20.15
CA LYS A 399 71.12 -73.25 19.03
C LYS A 399 69.61 -73.07 19.05
N ARG A 400 68.83 -74.13 19.31
CA ARG A 400 67.36 -74.04 19.43
C ARG A 400 66.95 -73.19 20.62
N GLU A 401 67.61 -73.33 21.76
CA GLU A 401 67.35 -72.49 22.94
C GLU A 401 67.59 -71.01 22.64
N ILE A 402 68.67 -70.67 21.93
CA ILE A 402 68.95 -69.30 21.49
C ILE A 402 67.88 -68.78 20.53
N MET A 403 67.44 -69.60 19.57
CA MET A 403 66.36 -69.22 18.65
C MET A 403 65.05 -68.94 19.38
N HIS A 404 64.64 -69.84 20.28
CA HIS A 404 63.43 -69.66 21.09
C HIS A 404 63.54 -68.46 22.03
N ALA A 405 64.70 -68.22 22.64
CA ALA A 405 64.93 -67.05 23.47
C ALA A 405 64.78 -65.75 22.67
N ASN A 406 65.28 -65.71 21.43
CA ASN A 406 65.14 -64.57 20.53
C ASN A 406 63.69 -64.38 20.07
N GLU A 407 62.98 -65.45 19.74
CA GLU A 407 61.57 -65.41 19.34
C GLU A 407 60.67 -64.91 20.49
N ILE A 408 60.86 -65.45 21.70
CA ILE A 408 60.17 -64.97 22.92
C ILE A 408 60.46 -63.49 23.16
N LYS A 409 61.70 -63.04 22.92
CA LYS A 409 62.07 -61.62 23.06
C LYS A 409 61.36 -60.75 22.03
N SER A 410 61.22 -61.20 20.78
CA SER A 410 60.46 -60.50 19.73
C SER A 410 58.99 -60.40 20.09
N LEU A 411 58.36 -61.53 20.42
CA LEU A 411 56.94 -61.59 20.79
C LEU A 411 56.62 -60.73 22.02
N LYS A 412 57.51 -60.69 23.02
CA LYS A 412 57.36 -59.79 24.18
C LYS A 412 57.46 -58.32 23.80
N LYS A 413 58.25 -57.96 22.78
CA LYS A 413 58.32 -56.58 22.29
C LYS A 413 57.05 -56.23 21.53
N GLU A 414 56.62 -57.08 20.60
CA GLU A 414 55.39 -56.90 19.83
C GLU A 414 54.16 -56.78 20.72
N LEU A 415 54.07 -57.59 21.79
CA LEU A 415 53.00 -57.49 22.78
C LEU A 415 52.98 -56.11 23.46
N ARG A 416 54.13 -55.61 23.92
CA ARG A 416 54.21 -54.28 24.55
C ARG A 416 53.86 -53.15 23.58
N ASP A 417 54.31 -53.26 22.33
CA ASP A 417 54.01 -52.27 21.29
C ASP A 417 52.50 -52.26 20.99
N ALA A 418 51.86 -53.44 20.91
CA ALA A 418 50.42 -53.58 20.73
C ALA A 418 49.61 -53.06 21.93
N GLU A 419 50.04 -53.32 23.17
CA GLU A 419 49.41 -52.78 24.39
C GLU A 419 49.47 -51.25 24.43
N SER A 420 50.62 -50.66 24.04
CA SER A 420 50.78 -49.21 23.93
C SER A 420 49.85 -48.61 22.88
N GLN A 421 49.76 -49.22 21.70
CA GLN A 421 48.83 -48.81 20.64
C GLN A 421 47.36 -48.93 21.10
N GLN A 422 47.01 -50.02 21.80
CA GLN A 422 45.67 -50.21 22.34
C GLN A 422 45.31 -49.09 23.33
N LEU A 423 46.25 -48.68 24.19
CA LEU A 423 46.04 -47.58 25.14
C LEU A 423 45.86 -46.24 24.41
N ALA A 424 46.63 -45.97 23.35
CA ALA A 424 46.49 -44.77 22.55
C ALA A 424 45.11 -44.70 21.88
N LEU A 425 44.66 -45.79 21.23
CA LEU A 425 43.34 -45.87 20.61
C LEU A 425 42.21 -45.72 21.64
N LYS A 426 42.35 -46.30 22.84
CA LYS A 426 41.37 -46.11 23.92
C LYS A 426 41.23 -44.64 24.33
N LYS A 427 42.34 -43.90 24.42
CA LYS A 427 42.31 -42.46 24.71
C LYS A 427 41.64 -41.67 23.58
N GLU A 428 41.95 -41.99 22.34
CA GLU A 428 41.35 -41.34 21.17
C GLU A 428 39.84 -41.58 21.11
N ILE A 429 39.39 -42.83 21.34
CA ILE A 429 37.95 -43.15 21.45
C ILE A 429 37.27 -42.32 22.54
N MET A 430 37.93 -42.13 23.68
CA MET A 430 37.37 -41.33 24.78
C MET A 430 37.21 -39.86 24.37
N ILE A 431 38.23 -39.27 23.74
CA ILE A 431 38.17 -37.88 23.24
C ILE A 431 37.09 -37.73 22.17
N LEU A 432 36.96 -38.69 21.25
CA LEU A 432 35.95 -38.65 20.20
C LEU A 432 34.54 -38.77 20.78
N LYS A 433 34.34 -39.60 21.82
CA LYS A 433 33.07 -39.68 22.55
C LYS A 433 32.72 -38.36 23.23
N ASP A 434 33.68 -37.73 23.90
CA ASP A 434 33.44 -36.43 24.56
C ASP A 434 33.12 -35.32 23.55
N LYS A 435 33.81 -35.31 22.41
CA LYS A 435 33.51 -34.39 21.30
C LYS A 435 32.11 -34.62 20.74
N LEU A 436 31.75 -35.88 20.48
CA LEU A 436 30.43 -36.24 19.97
C LEU A 436 29.32 -35.79 20.94
N GLU A 437 29.51 -36.05 22.24
CA GLU A 437 28.53 -35.69 23.26
C GLU A 437 28.43 -34.16 23.43
N LYS A 438 29.54 -33.45 23.29
CA LYS A 438 29.55 -31.98 23.28
C LYS A 438 28.78 -31.43 22.09
N THR A 439 29.08 -31.89 20.87
CA THR A 439 28.37 -31.48 19.65
C THR A 439 26.88 -31.84 19.71
N ARG A 440 26.53 -32.99 20.30
CA ARG A 440 25.13 -33.37 20.51
C ARG A 440 24.41 -32.39 21.45
N ARG A 441 25.04 -31.99 22.55
CA ARG A 441 24.48 -31.00 23.50
C ARG A 441 24.36 -29.61 22.88
N GLU A 442 25.36 -29.16 22.13
CA GLU A 442 25.32 -27.86 21.43
C GLU A 442 24.17 -27.83 20.41
N ASN A 443 24.05 -28.86 19.56
CA ASN A 443 22.94 -28.96 18.60
C ASN A 443 21.57 -29.01 19.28
N GLN A 444 21.46 -29.66 20.45
CA GLN A 444 20.21 -29.69 21.20
C GLN A 444 19.86 -28.30 21.76
N SER A 445 20.86 -27.59 22.30
CA SER A 445 20.69 -26.20 22.78
C SER A 445 20.26 -25.27 21.65
N GLU A 446 20.91 -25.33 20.49
CA GLU A 446 20.56 -24.50 19.32
C GLU A 446 19.14 -24.77 18.83
N ARG A 447 18.68 -26.03 18.85
CA ARG A 447 17.31 -26.39 18.50
C ARG A 447 16.30 -25.83 19.49
N GLU A 448 16.60 -25.92 20.78
CA GLU A 448 15.74 -25.37 21.85
C GLU A 448 15.65 -23.85 21.76
N GLU A 449 16.77 -23.17 21.55
CA GLU A 449 16.82 -21.72 21.31
C GLU A 449 15.95 -21.33 20.11
N PHE A 450 16.13 -21.98 18.96
CA PHE A 450 15.32 -21.73 17.77
C PHE A 450 13.82 -21.97 18.02
N GLU A 451 13.46 -23.06 18.71
CA GLU A 451 12.07 -23.33 19.06
C GLU A 451 11.48 -22.25 19.97
N THR A 452 12.25 -21.77 20.95
CA THR A 452 11.80 -20.68 21.84
C THR A 452 11.62 -19.36 21.10
N GLU A 453 12.53 -19.00 20.19
CA GLU A 453 12.41 -17.81 19.36
C GLU A 453 11.18 -17.87 18.44
N PHE A 454 10.96 -19.02 17.80
CA PHE A 454 9.80 -19.24 16.95
C PHE A 454 8.49 -19.13 17.74
N LYS A 455 8.42 -19.75 18.92
CA LYS A 455 7.25 -19.62 19.81
C LYS A 455 7.00 -18.18 20.24
N GLN A 456 8.05 -17.44 20.60
CA GLN A 456 7.92 -16.03 20.96
C GLN A 456 7.42 -15.19 19.80
N LYS A 457 7.93 -15.42 18.57
CA LYS A 457 7.47 -14.72 17.38
C LYS A 457 6.00 -15.02 17.10
N TYR A 458 5.61 -16.28 17.16
CA TYR A 458 4.22 -16.71 16.99
C TYR A 458 3.29 -16.05 18.02
N GLU A 459 3.64 -16.04 19.30
CA GLU A 459 2.81 -15.40 20.33
C GLU A 459 2.74 -13.87 20.16
N ARG A 460 3.82 -13.20 19.71
CA ARG A 460 3.78 -11.77 19.39
C ARG A 460 2.83 -11.48 18.22
N GLU A 461 2.92 -12.24 17.14
CA GLU A 461 2.07 -12.08 15.95
C GLU A 461 0.60 -12.36 16.28
N LYS A 462 0.33 -13.43 17.02
CA LYS A 462 -1.00 -13.74 17.53
C LYS A 462 -1.57 -12.61 18.38
N LEU A 463 -0.77 -12.00 19.25
CA LEU A 463 -1.20 -10.86 20.07
C LEU A 463 -1.57 -9.65 19.21
N LEU A 464 -0.73 -9.30 18.24
CA LEU A 464 -1.00 -8.20 17.29
C LEU A 464 -2.30 -8.43 16.51
N LEU A 465 -2.49 -9.62 15.95
CA LEU A 465 -3.71 -9.99 15.22
C LEU A 465 -4.96 -9.97 16.13
N THR A 466 -4.85 -10.39 17.39
CA THR A 466 -5.97 -10.27 18.33
C THR A 466 -6.30 -8.82 18.67
N GLU A 467 -5.30 -7.94 18.78
CA GLU A 467 -5.52 -6.53 19.06
C GLU A 467 -6.15 -5.82 17.85
N GLU A 468 -5.69 -6.13 16.63
CA GLU A 468 -6.27 -5.62 15.39
C GLU A 468 -7.72 -6.07 15.20
N ASN A 469 -8.01 -7.36 15.39
CA ASN A 469 -9.38 -7.86 15.37
C ASN A 469 -10.28 -7.15 16.39
N LYS A 470 -9.76 -6.85 17.59
CA LYS A 470 -10.50 -6.09 18.60
C LYS A 470 -10.77 -4.66 18.15
N LYS A 471 -9.81 -4.00 17.49
CA LYS A 471 -9.99 -2.64 16.93
C LYS A 471 -11.06 -2.64 15.85
N LEU A 472 -10.97 -3.57 14.89
CA LEU A 472 -11.94 -3.72 13.82
C LEU A 472 -13.34 -4.03 14.35
N SER A 473 -13.46 -4.90 15.36
CA SER A 473 -14.74 -5.16 16.03
C SER A 473 -15.33 -3.90 16.65
N ASN A 474 -14.53 -3.07 17.32
CA ASN A 474 -15.02 -1.81 17.91
C ASN A 474 -15.42 -0.79 16.84
N GLU A 475 -14.74 -0.75 15.69
CA GLU A 475 -15.11 0.12 14.56
C GLU A 475 -16.40 -0.34 13.92
N LEU A 476 -16.57 -1.66 13.74
CA LEU A 476 -17.81 -2.26 13.26
C LEU A 476 -18.98 -1.89 14.17
N ASP A 477 -18.84 -2.03 15.49
CA ASP A 477 -19.89 -1.67 16.45
C ASP A 477 -20.29 -0.18 16.35
N LYS A 478 -19.31 0.72 16.18
CA LYS A 478 -19.57 2.15 15.97
C LYS A 478 -20.32 2.41 14.67
N LEU A 479 -19.92 1.76 13.58
CA LEU A 479 -20.56 1.89 12.27
C LEU A 479 -21.99 1.38 12.33
N THR A 480 -22.21 0.23 12.95
CA THR A 480 -23.54 -0.35 13.18
C THR A 480 -24.42 0.62 13.97
N THR A 481 -23.91 1.21 15.06
CA THR A 481 -24.66 2.20 15.85
C THR A 481 -25.02 3.45 15.04
N MET A 482 -24.10 3.93 14.18
CA MET A 482 -24.38 5.05 13.28
C MET A 482 -25.43 4.71 12.22
N PHE A 483 -25.34 3.52 11.64
CA PHE A 483 -26.30 3.03 10.67
C PHE A 483 -27.70 2.91 11.27
N GLU A 484 -27.82 2.32 12.47
CA GLU A 484 -29.10 2.23 13.19
C GLU A 484 -29.72 3.61 13.44
N ARG A 485 -28.91 4.60 13.85
CA ARG A 485 -29.38 5.97 14.07
C ARG A 485 -29.86 6.62 12.78
N LEU A 486 -29.11 6.48 11.69
CA LEU A 486 -29.50 7.00 10.37
C LEU A 486 -30.77 6.32 9.85
N SER A 487 -30.89 5.00 10.03
CA SER A 487 -32.07 4.23 9.66
C SER A 487 -33.31 4.71 10.42
N MET A 488 -33.20 4.96 11.74
CA MET A 488 -34.27 5.54 12.54
C MET A 488 -34.67 6.94 12.04
N ASN A 489 -33.70 7.80 11.77
CA ASN A 489 -33.97 9.15 11.27
C ASN A 489 -34.64 9.13 9.89
N ASN A 490 -34.18 8.25 8.99
CA ASN A 490 -34.78 8.09 7.68
C ASN A 490 -36.24 7.62 7.77
N ARG A 491 -36.52 6.65 8.66
CA ARG A 491 -37.88 6.19 8.92
C ARG A 491 -38.78 7.32 9.44
N GLN A 492 -38.25 8.17 10.32
CA GLN A 492 -38.99 9.32 10.83
C GLN A 492 -39.29 10.34 9.72
N LEU A 493 -38.32 10.64 8.86
CA LEU A 493 -38.53 11.51 7.69
C LEU A 493 -39.55 10.91 6.71
N GLU A 494 -39.57 9.59 6.52
CA GLU A 494 -40.58 8.89 5.71
C GLU A 494 -41.99 8.97 6.30
N GLU A 495 -42.12 8.99 7.63
CA GLU A 495 -43.40 9.25 8.32
C GLU A 495 -43.84 10.71 8.16
N GLU A 496 -42.94 11.68 8.38
CA GLU A 496 -43.23 13.10 8.18
C GLU A 496 -43.64 13.42 6.73
N MET A 497 -42.98 12.79 5.75
CA MET A 497 -43.33 12.92 4.33
C MET A 497 -44.72 12.37 4.02
N ARG A 498 -45.12 11.26 4.66
CA ARG A 498 -46.48 10.71 4.52
C ARG A 498 -47.51 11.65 5.13
N ASP A 499 -47.28 12.14 6.34
CA ASP A 499 -48.18 13.09 7.00
C ASP A 499 -48.36 14.38 6.18
N LEU A 500 -47.30 14.87 5.53
CA LEU A 500 -47.37 16.04 4.65
C LEU A 500 -48.16 15.73 3.37
N ALA A 501 -48.02 14.54 2.80
CA ALA A 501 -48.81 14.11 1.64
C ALA A 501 -50.30 14.04 1.98
N ASP A 502 -50.66 13.44 3.11
CA ASP A 502 -52.05 13.34 3.58
C ASP A 502 -52.68 14.73 3.82
N LYS A 503 -51.90 15.65 4.42
CA LYS A 503 -52.32 17.06 4.58
C LYS A 503 -52.52 17.75 3.24
N LYS A 504 -51.62 17.51 2.27
CA LYS A 504 -51.74 18.09 0.93
C LYS A 504 -52.99 17.58 0.21
N GLU A 505 -53.29 16.30 0.31
CA GLU A 505 -54.54 15.73 -0.22
C GLU A 505 -55.77 16.37 0.43
N SER A 506 -55.73 16.54 1.76
CA SER A 506 -56.80 17.21 2.49
C SER A 506 -57.01 18.64 2.01
N VAL A 507 -55.94 19.42 1.82
CA VAL A 507 -56.02 20.80 1.30
C VAL A 507 -56.59 20.80 -0.12
N ALA A 508 -56.11 19.92 -1.00
CA ALA A 508 -56.65 19.81 -2.36
C ALA A 508 -58.15 19.48 -2.37
N HIS A 509 -58.61 18.65 -1.43
CA HIS A 509 -60.04 18.37 -1.25
C HIS A 509 -60.83 19.62 -0.82
N TRP A 510 -60.32 20.39 0.15
CA TRP A 510 -60.94 21.65 0.56
C TRP A 510 -60.99 22.67 -0.59
N GLU A 511 -59.92 22.80 -1.37
CA GLU A 511 -59.86 23.68 -2.54
C GLU A 511 -60.88 23.27 -3.61
N ALA A 512 -61.04 21.95 -3.86
CA ALA A 512 -62.05 21.43 -4.77
C ALA A 512 -63.48 21.75 -4.29
N GLN A 513 -63.78 21.55 -3.00
CA GLN A 513 -65.07 21.92 -2.41
C GLN A 513 -65.36 23.42 -2.52
N ILE A 514 -64.38 24.27 -2.22
CA ILE A 514 -64.53 25.73 -2.37
C ILE A 514 -64.83 26.09 -3.83
N THR A 515 -64.13 25.45 -4.78
CA THR A 515 -64.33 25.68 -6.21
C THR A 515 -65.75 25.28 -6.66
N GLU A 516 -66.28 24.15 -6.18
CA GLU A 516 -67.67 23.74 -6.43
C GLU A 516 -68.68 24.74 -5.84
N ILE A 517 -68.46 25.22 -4.62
CA ILE A 517 -69.34 26.22 -3.98
C ILE A 517 -69.35 27.53 -4.78
N ILE A 518 -68.20 27.97 -5.32
CA ILE A 518 -68.11 29.18 -6.13
C ILE A 518 -68.86 29.03 -7.47
N GLN A 519 -68.97 27.82 -8.01
CA GLN A 519 -69.70 27.55 -9.26
C GLN A 519 -71.22 27.50 -9.10
N TRP A 520 -71.72 27.21 -7.90
CA TRP A 520 -73.14 27.23 -7.54
C TRP A 520 -73.64 28.66 -7.27
#